data_AF-A0A929GCJ5-F1
#
_entry.id   AF-A0A929GCJ5-F1
#
_cell.length_a   1.000
_cell.length_b   1.000
_cell.length_c   1.000
_cell.angle_alpha   90.00
_cell.angle_beta   90.00
_cell.angle_gamma   90.00
#
_symmetry.space_group_name_H-M   'P 1'
#
loop_
_entity.id
_entity.type
_entity.pdbx_description
1 polymer ?
#
loop_
_entity_poly.entity_id
_entity_poly.type
_entity_poly.pdbx_seq_one_letter_code
_entity_poly.pdbx_strand_id
1 'polypeptide(L)'
;MKIHLPYLPERSSKPRTTGIVMVMDKGLSLRQAEDLIYTSEELIDFMKLGFGTSVVTKNVEEKIDLYQTNNIKVYLGGTLFEAFIIRNM
;
A
#
# COMPACT_ATOMS: atom_id res chain seq x y z
N MET A 1 -3.03 -24.35 -8.65
CA MET A 1 -4.32 -25.01 -8.97
C MET A 1 -5.41 -23.95 -8.99
N LYS A 2 -6.09 -23.73 -10.13
CA LYS A 2 -7.24 -22.82 -10.18
C LYS A 2 -8.50 -23.60 -9.83
N ILE A 3 -9.06 -23.34 -8.65
CA ILE A 3 -10.33 -23.90 -8.21
C ILE A 3 -11.44 -22.95 -8.67
N HIS A 4 -12.49 -23.48 -9.29
CA HIS A 4 -13.68 -22.70 -9.60
C HIS A 4 -14.69 -22.83 -8.46
N LEU A 5 -14.80 -21.78 -7.65
CA LEU A 5 -15.77 -21.71 -6.56
C LEU A 5 -17.05 -21.04 -7.09
N PRO A 6 -18.19 -21.74 -7.11
CA PRO A 6 -19.45 -21.15 -7.57
C PRO A 6 -19.96 -20.09 -6.57
N TYR A 7 -20.81 -19.19 -7.05
CA TYR A 7 -21.47 -18.14 -6.25
C TYR A 7 -20.54 -17.12 -5.58
N LEU A 8 -19.34 -16.91 -6.13
CA LEU A 8 -18.50 -15.78 -5.72
C LEU A 8 -19.04 -14.46 -6.30
N PRO A 9 -19.01 -13.35 -5.55
CA PRO A 9 -19.36 -12.05 -6.08
C PRO A 9 -18.34 -11.60 -7.13
N GLU A 10 -18.80 -10.79 -8.09
CA GLU A 10 -17.90 -10.14 -9.04
C GLU A 10 -16.96 -9.17 -8.31
N ARG A 11 -15.69 -9.17 -8.72
CA ARG A 11 -14.68 -8.23 -8.23
C ARG A 11 -14.28 -7.28 -9.35
N SER A 12 -14.24 -6.00 -9.04
CA SER A 12 -13.72 -4.97 -9.94
C SER A 12 -12.24 -5.23 -10.28
N SER A 13 -11.86 -4.93 -11.52
CA SER A 13 -10.47 -4.93 -11.97
C SER A 13 -9.79 -3.59 -11.63
N LYS A 14 -8.46 -3.59 -11.59
CA LYS A 14 -7.69 -2.35 -11.52
C LYS A 14 -7.81 -1.58 -12.84
N PRO A 15 -7.82 -0.22 -12.82
CA PRO A 15 -7.91 0.65 -11.65
C PRO A 15 -9.32 0.64 -11.05
N ARG A 16 -9.43 0.34 -9.75
CA ARG A 16 -10.72 0.18 -9.06
C ARG A 16 -11.31 1.50 -8.63
N THR A 17 -12.63 1.63 -8.77
CA THR A 17 -13.44 2.71 -8.18
C THR A 17 -14.37 2.20 -7.07
N THR A 18 -14.62 0.89 -7.01
CA THR A 18 -15.39 0.19 -5.97
C THR A 18 -14.64 -1.05 -5.49
N GLY A 19 -14.91 -1.51 -4.26
CA GLY A 19 -14.20 -2.65 -3.68
C GLY A 19 -12.70 -2.38 -3.45
N ILE A 20 -12.36 -1.12 -3.18
CA ILE A 20 -10.99 -0.63 -3.03
C ILE A 20 -10.36 -1.24 -1.78
N VAL A 21 -9.13 -1.73 -1.93
CA VAL A 21 -8.30 -2.21 -0.83
C VAL A 21 -7.17 -1.23 -0.57
N MET A 22 -7.13 -0.71 0.65
CA MET A 22 -6.02 0.06 1.17
C MET A 22 -5.29 -0.75 2.24
N VAL A 23 -3.99 -0.94 2.06
CA VAL A 23 -3.11 -1.60 3.02
C VAL A 23 -2.28 -0.55 3.74
N MET A 24 -2.11 -0.72 5.05
CA MET A 24 -1.20 0.10 5.85
C MET A 24 0.11 -0.64 6.06
N ASP A 25 1.19 -0.09 5.50
CA ASP A 25 2.55 -0.48 5.82
C ASP A 25 3.00 0.23 7.10
N LYS A 26 3.24 -0.55 8.16
CA LYS A 26 3.64 -0.06 9.49
C LYS A 26 5.15 -0.10 9.74
N GLY A 27 5.96 -0.25 8.69
CA GLY A 27 7.42 -0.39 8.80
C GLY A 27 7.93 -1.74 8.28
N LEU A 28 7.31 -2.28 7.23
CA LEU A 28 7.85 -3.42 6.50
C LEU A 28 9.23 -3.06 5.96
N SER A 29 10.15 -4.02 6.07
CA SER A 29 11.40 -3.99 5.32
C SER A 29 11.13 -4.13 3.82
N LEU A 30 12.10 -3.74 2.98
CA LEU A 30 11.97 -3.85 1.53
C LEU A 30 11.64 -5.29 1.08
N ARG A 31 12.32 -6.29 1.65
CA ARG A 31 12.04 -7.71 1.36
C ARG A 31 10.63 -8.15 1.74
N GLN A 32 10.12 -7.70 2.88
CA GLN A 32 8.73 -8.00 3.26
C GLN A 32 7.72 -7.28 2.35
N ALA A 33 8.07 -6.10 1.85
CA ALA A 33 7.26 -5.41 0.85
C ALA A 33 7.28 -6.17 -0.49
N GLU A 34 8.42 -6.69 -0.92
CA GLU A 34 8.53 -7.55 -2.12
C GLU A 34 7.67 -8.82 -1.97
N ASP A 35 7.75 -9.51 -0.83
CA ASP A 35 6.95 -10.70 -0.53
C ASP A 35 5.43 -10.39 -0.53
N LEU A 36 5.05 -9.23 0.03
CA LEU A 36 3.66 -8.77 0.00
C LEU A 36 3.18 -8.55 -1.43
N ILE A 37 3.98 -7.89 -2.25
CA ILE A 37 3.63 -7.59 -3.65
C ILE A 37 3.53 -8.88 -4.45
N TYR A 38 4.53 -9.76 -4.34
CA TYR A 38 4.55 -11.06 -5.00
C TYR A 38 3.27 -11.87 -4.74
N THR A 39 2.71 -11.77 -3.54
CA THR A 39 1.53 -12.55 -3.15
C THR A 39 0.19 -11.85 -3.39
N SER A 40 0.15 -10.51 -3.43
CA SER A 40 -1.11 -9.77 -3.29
C SER A 40 -1.24 -8.50 -4.13
N GLU A 41 -0.34 -8.23 -5.08
CA GLU A 41 -0.37 -7.02 -5.91
C GLU A 41 -1.75 -6.75 -6.55
N GLU A 42 -2.40 -7.78 -7.10
CA GLU A 42 -3.68 -7.67 -7.79
C GLU A 42 -4.81 -7.24 -6.85
N LEU A 43 -4.65 -7.47 -5.55
CA LEU A 43 -5.66 -7.21 -4.54
C LEU A 43 -5.53 -5.82 -3.91
N ILE A 44 -4.37 -5.17 -3.98
CA ILE A 44 -4.07 -3.91 -3.28
C ILE A 44 -4.16 -2.73 -4.24
N ASP A 45 -4.92 -1.68 -3.89
CA ASP A 45 -5.03 -0.47 -4.73
C ASP A 45 -4.23 0.70 -4.15
N PHE A 46 -4.19 0.80 -2.82
CA PHE A 46 -3.48 1.86 -2.10
C PHE A 46 -2.56 1.31 -1.02
N MET A 47 -1.41 1.94 -0.85
CA MET A 47 -0.49 1.71 0.24
C MET A 47 -0.33 2.97 1.09
N LYS A 48 -0.70 2.89 2.36
CA LYS A 48 -0.42 3.94 3.35
C LYS A 48 0.87 3.63 4.08
N LEU A 49 1.86 4.51 3.99
CA LEU A 49 2.99 4.50 4.92
C LEU A 49 2.51 5.04 6.27
N GLY A 50 2.33 4.15 7.24
CA GLY A 50 1.59 4.43 8.47
C GLY A 50 2.20 5.52 9.34
N PHE A 51 1.36 6.35 9.94
CA PHE A 51 1.77 7.39 10.90
C PHE A 51 2.91 8.26 10.34
N GLY A 52 4.10 8.24 10.94
CA GLY A 52 5.33 8.85 10.45
C GLY A 52 6.42 7.85 10.06
N THR A 53 6.07 6.61 9.74
CA THR A 53 7.05 5.56 9.42
C THR A 53 7.89 5.91 8.19
N SER A 54 7.36 6.71 7.26
CA SER A 54 8.09 7.18 6.07
C SER A 54 9.34 8.00 6.40
N VAL A 55 9.40 8.63 7.59
CA VAL A 55 10.56 9.42 8.02
C VAL A 55 11.66 8.55 8.62
N VAL A 56 11.30 7.42 9.24
CA VAL A 56 12.23 6.57 9.99
C VAL A 56 12.59 5.26 9.26
N THR A 57 11.82 4.89 8.25
CA THR A 57 12.08 3.68 7.47
C THR A 57 13.28 3.91 6.55
N LYS A 58 14.30 3.05 6.67
CA LYS A 58 15.41 3.03 5.71
C LYS A 58 14.89 2.66 4.32
N ASN A 59 15.48 3.25 3.28
CA ASN A 59 15.17 2.90 1.89
C ASN A 59 13.68 3.08 1.55
N VAL A 60 13.08 4.17 2.04
CA VAL A 60 11.66 4.45 1.81
C VAL A 60 11.38 4.74 0.33
N GLU A 61 12.32 5.35 -0.38
CA GLU A 61 12.21 5.66 -1.82
C GLU A 61 12.10 4.37 -2.64
N GLU A 62 13.00 3.40 -2.43
CA GLU A 62 12.94 2.12 -3.14
C GLU A 62 11.64 1.36 -2.85
N LYS A 63 11.10 1.50 -1.64
CA LYS A 63 9.82 0.91 -1.27
C LYS A 63 8.63 1.60 -1.95
N ILE A 64 8.67 2.93 -2.09
CA ILE A 64 7.66 3.69 -2.84
C ILE A 64 7.69 3.26 -4.31
N ASP A 65 8.88 3.16 -4.91
CA ASP A 65 9.06 2.73 -6.30
C ASP A 65 8.52 1.31 -6.52
N LEU A 66 8.83 0.38 -5.60
CA LEU A 66 8.29 -0.98 -5.63
C LEU A 66 6.75 -0.98 -5.67
N TYR A 67 6.09 -0.17 -4.85
CA TYR A 67 4.62 -0.11 -4.86
C TYR A 67 4.07 0.53 -6.13
N GLN A 68 4.66 1.64 -6.59
CA GLN A 68 4.17 2.38 -7.75
C GLN A 68 4.34 1.58 -9.05
N THR A 69 5.47 0.90 -9.22
CA THR A 69 5.72 0.02 -10.38
C THR A 69 4.73 -1.14 -10.50
N ASN A 70 4.10 -1.54 -9.38
CA ASN A 70 3.04 -2.55 -9.33
C ASN A 70 1.62 -1.96 -9.31
N ASN A 71 1.46 -0.73 -9.83
CA ASN A 71 0.18 -0.02 -9.94
C ASN A 71 -0.54 0.16 -8.58
N ILE A 72 0.21 0.41 -7.50
CA ILE A 72 -0.34 0.72 -6.18
C ILE A 72 -0.06 2.18 -5.85
N LYS A 73 -1.12 2.92 -5.53
CA LYS A 73 -0.99 4.34 -5.16
C LYS A 73 -0.48 4.46 -3.72
N VAL A 74 0.63 5.16 -3.54
CA VAL A 74 1.24 5.34 -2.21
C VAL A 74 0.87 6.70 -1.63
N TYR A 75 0.60 6.77 -0.33
CA TYR A 75 0.43 8.03 0.39
C TYR A 75 0.96 7.95 1.83
N LEU A 76 1.27 9.12 2.39
CA LEU A 76 1.78 9.25 3.75
C LEU A 76 0.65 9.22 4.78
N GLY A 77 0.98 8.80 6.01
CA GLY A 77 0.03 8.83 7.11
C GLY A 77 -0.41 10.24 7.49
N GLY A 78 -1.71 10.43 7.74
CA GLY A 78 -2.27 11.71 8.18
C GLY A 78 -1.61 12.25 9.46
N THR A 79 -1.21 11.38 10.38
CA THR A 79 -0.48 11.78 11.59
C THR A 79 0.84 12.48 11.31
N LEU A 80 1.55 12.11 10.22
CA LEU A 80 2.75 12.83 9.82
C LEU A 80 2.40 14.24 9.35
N PHE A 81 1.35 14.37 8.53
CA PHE A 81 0.85 15.66 8.10
C PHE A 81 0.42 16.54 9.29
N GLU A 82 -0.33 15.99 10.25
CA GLU A 82 -0.70 16.69 11.49
C GLU A 82 0.52 17.12 12.30
N ALA A 83 1.56 16.28 12.37
CA ALA A 83 2.80 16.58 13.09
C ALA A 83 3.57 17.76 12.46
N PHE A 84 3.49 17.96 11.14
CA PHE A 84 4.08 19.11 10.45
C PHE A 84 3.22 20.36 10.64
N ILE A 85 1.89 20.25 10.49
CA ILE A 85 0.97 21.37 10.72
C ILE A 85 1.14 21.98 12.11
N ILE A 86 1.15 21.17 13.18
CA ILE A 86 1.25 21.69 14.55
C ILE A 86 2.60 22.36 14.85
N ARG A 87 3.60 22.17 13.97
CA ARG A 87 4.93 22.76 14.06
C ARG A 87 5.14 23.93 13.11
N ASN A 88 4.11 24.37 12.37
CA ASN A 88 4.22 25.38 11.31
C ASN A 88 5.32 25.05 10.29
N MET A 89 5.37 23.79 9.86
CA MET A 89 6.29 23.28 8.83
C MET A 89 5.55 22.87 7.57
#